data_AF-A0A9D5A8A9-F1
#
_entry.id   AF-A0A9D5A8A9-F1
#
_cell.length_a   1.000
_cell.length_b   1.000
_cell.length_c   1.000
_cell.angle_alpha   90.00
_cell.angle_beta   90.00
_cell.angle_gamma   90.00
#
_symmetry.space_group_name_H-M   'P 1'
#
loop_
_entity.id
_entity.type
_entity.pdbx_description
1 polymer ?
#
loop_
_entity_poly.entity_id
_entity_poly.type
_entity_poly.pdbx_seq_one_letter_code
_entity_poly.pdbx_strand_id
1 'polypeptide(L)'
;KQIKIESNDISIHTKLTTYEAHMNPLKRSHKLYNSTSSIHFANFSILSLPNSNLLKLDNVNADSTRVSNLQNLLQLCAKTNSSMAGRTCHAQIIRVGFQTDILTSNMLINMYSKCSLVKDARKVFDEMPLKSVVSWNTMIGALTKISEEQQALMLFIQMLREGTLFNEFTIS
;
A
#
# COMPACT_ATOMS: atom_id res chain seq x y z
N LYS A 1 -39.90 26.60 18.74
CA LYS A 1 -39.63 25.23 18.22
C LYS A 1 -38.13 24.99 18.27
N GLN A 2 -37.65 24.32 19.32
CA GLN A 2 -36.26 23.85 19.43
C GLN A 2 -36.18 22.44 18.82
N ILE A 3 -35.22 22.21 17.93
CA ILE A 3 -34.83 20.86 17.51
C ILE A 3 -33.35 20.70 17.87
N LYS A 4 -33.11 19.72 18.74
CA LYS A 4 -31.82 19.24 19.24
C LYS A 4 -30.93 18.77 18.09
N ILE A 5 -29.73 19.33 18.01
CA ILE A 5 -28.57 18.75 17.30
C ILE A 5 -27.46 18.75 18.34
N GLU A 6 -27.32 17.69 19.14
CA GLU A 6 -26.15 17.63 20.07
C GLU A 6 -25.82 16.24 20.63
N SER A 7 -26.56 15.17 20.31
CA SER A 7 -26.39 13.88 21.02
C SER A 7 -25.46 12.85 20.36
N ASN A 8 -25.05 13.01 19.10
CA ASN A 8 -24.20 12.01 18.42
C ASN A 8 -22.70 12.32 18.42
N ASP A 9 -22.28 13.59 18.27
CA ASP A 9 -20.85 13.95 18.25
C ASP A 9 -20.15 13.75 19.61
N ILE A 10 -20.87 14.00 20.70
CA ILE A 10 -20.35 13.80 22.06
C ILE A 10 -20.07 12.31 22.30
N SER A 11 -20.85 11.39 21.73
CA SER A 11 -20.65 9.94 21.91
C SER A 11 -19.36 9.45 21.24
N ILE A 12 -19.04 9.98 20.06
CA ILE A 12 -17.84 9.60 19.30
C ILE A 12 -16.60 10.22 19.94
N HIS A 13 -16.66 11.50 20.31
CA HIS A 13 -15.56 12.20 20.96
C HIS A 13 -15.25 11.60 22.34
N THR A 14 -16.28 11.20 23.10
CA THR A 14 -16.09 10.55 24.40
C THR A 14 -15.52 9.13 24.25
N LYS A 15 -15.90 8.39 23.19
CA LYS A 15 -15.30 7.08 22.87
C LYS A 15 -13.83 7.21 22.45
N LEU A 16 -13.49 8.23 21.66
CA LEU A 16 -12.12 8.55 21.25
C LEU A 16 -11.24 8.91 22.47
N THR A 17 -11.70 9.79 23.36
CA THR A 17 -10.93 10.18 24.55
C THR A 17 -10.78 9.04 25.56
N THR A 18 -11.79 8.18 25.69
CA THR A 18 -11.72 6.98 26.55
C THR A 18 -10.73 5.95 25.99
N TYR A 19 -10.64 5.82 24.66
CA TYR A 19 -9.66 4.96 23.99
C TYR A 19 -8.23 5.52 24.08
N GLU A 20 -8.06 6.84 23.97
CA GLU A 20 -6.77 7.53 24.15
C GLU A 20 -6.22 7.40 25.57
N ALA A 21 -7.09 7.44 26.59
CA ALA A 21 -6.70 7.26 27.99
C ALA A 21 -6.19 5.83 28.28
N HIS A 22 -6.79 4.81 27.65
CA HIS A 22 -6.38 3.42 27.82
C HIS A 22 -5.10 3.04 27.05
N MET A 23 -4.70 3.83 26.05
CA MET A 23 -3.50 3.59 25.23
C MET A 23 -2.20 4.19 25.80
N ASN A 24 -2.27 4.96 26.89
CA ASN A 24 -1.10 5.63 27.47
C ASN A 24 -0.05 4.70 28.13
N PRO A 25 -0.31 3.43 28.50
CA PRO A 25 0.75 2.51 28.93
C PRO A 25 1.54 1.86 27.79
N LEU A 26 1.02 1.84 26.55
CA LEU A 26 1.65 1.12 25.43
C LEU A 26 2.69 1.94 24.64
N LYS A 27 2.86 3.22 24.97
CA LYS A 27 3.93 4.06 24.40
C LYS A 27 5.34 3.72 24.93
N ARG A 28 5.49 2.73 25.82
CA ARG A 28 6.77 2.41 26.48
C ARG A 28 7.47 1.11 26.02
N SER A 29 6.99 0.46 24.97
CA SER A 29 7.66 -0.73 24.38
C SER A 29 8.31 -0.49 23.02
N HIS A 30 8.66 0.74 22.67
CA HIS A 30 9.47 1.08 21.48
C HIS A 30 10.98 0.83 21.65
N LYS A 31 11.36 -0.18 22.42
CA LYS A 31 12.74 -0.71 22.50
C LYS A 31 12.66 -2.22 22.73
N LEU A 32 12.60 -2.97 21.63
CA LEU A 32 13.11 -4.34 21.42
C LEU A 32 12.38 -4.97 20.22
N TYR A 33 12.73 -4.53 19.01
CA TYR A 33 12.69 -5.39 17.83
C TYR A 33 13.86 -5.05 16.92
N ASN A 34 15.06 -5.20 17.49
CA ASN A 34 16.29 -5.39 16.72
C ASN A 34 16.65 -6.88 16.82
N SER A 35 17.12 -7.44 15.70
CA SER A 35 17.34 -8.87 15.38
C SER A 35 16.04 -9.58 14.96
N THR A 36 15.82 -10.06 13.74
CA THR A 36 16.66 -10.37 12.57
C THR A 36 15.79 -10.33 11.30
N SER A 37 16.07 -9.45 10.35
CA SER A 37 15.79 -9.60 8.91
C SER A 37 16.42 -8.42 8.16
N SER A 38 17.74 -8.34 8.26
CA SER A 38 18.53 -7.64 7.25
C SER A 38 18.47 -8.49 5.99
N ILE A 39 17.58 -8.14 5.06
CA ILE A 39 17.83 -8.42 3.65
C ILE A 39 18.13 -7.09 3.00
N HIS A 40 19.38 -6.69 3.19
CA HIS A 40 20.01 -5.65 2.41
C HIS A 40 20.18 -6.19 0.99
N PHE A 41 19.25 -5.89 0.08
CA PHE A 41 19.46 -6.13 -1.35
C PHE A 41 20.37 -5.03 -1.92
N ALA A 42 21.64 -5.09 -1.54
CA ALA A 42 22.71 -4.34 -2.19
C ALA A 42 23.79 -5.36 -2.60
N ASN A 43 24.24 -5.24 -3.86
CA ASN A 43 25.27 -6.01 -4.56
C ASN A 43 24.82 -7.30 -5.26
N PHE A 44 24.26 -7.15 -6.47
CA PHE A 44 24.53 -8.11 -7.53
C PHE A 44 25.44 -7.43 -8.56
N SER A 45 26.69 -7.86 -8.57
CA SER A 45 27.80 -7.27 -9.31
C SER A 45 27.56 -7.25 -10.82
N ILE A 46 27.92 -6.11 -11.40
CA ILE A 46 28.08 -5.83 -12.83
C ILE A 46 29.07 -6.84 -13.45
N LEU A 47 28.62 -7.58 -14.46
CA LEU A 47 29.49 -8.14 -15.49
C LEU A 47 29.21 -7.35 -16.78
N SER A 48 30.17 -6.49 -17.09
CA SER A 48 30.34 -5.71 -18.33
C SER A 48 30.28 -6.59 -19.59
N LEU A 49 29.65 -6.15 -20.68
CA LEU A 49 30.24 -5.42 -21.83
C LEU A 49 29.17 -5.27 -22.95
N PRO A 50 29.36 -4.48 -24.03
CA PRO A 50 29.72 -3.06 -24.12
C PRO A 50 28.69 -2.24 -24.98
N ASN A 51 28.99 -0.94 -25.16
CA ASN A 51 28.43 0.02 -26.13
C ASN A 51 27.31 0.99 -25.68
N SER A 52 27.78 1.98 -24.92
CA SER A 52 27.63 3.42 -25.12
C SER A 52 26.68 3.97 -26.21
N ASN A 53 25.76 4.83 -25.75
CA ASN A 53 25.40 6.13 -26.34
C ASN A 53 24.49 6.23 -27.58
N LEU A 54 23.33 5.53 -27.66
CA LEU A 54 22.34 5.83 -28.72
C LEU A 54 20.83 5.57 -28.43
N LEU A 55 20.35 5.42 -27.19
CA LEU A 55 18.94 5.01 -26.92
C LEU A 55 18.12 5.90 -25.96
N LYS A 56 18.42 7.19 -25.82
CA LYS A 56 17.67 8.04 -24.85
C LYS A 56 16.35 8.63 -25.35
N LEU A 57 15.92 8.39 -26.59
CA LEU A 57 14.67 8.97 -27.12
C LEU A 57 13.57 7.96 -27.50
N ASP A 58 13.85 6.66 -27.54
CA ASP A 58 12.85 5.63 -27.88
C ASP A 58 12.41 4.76 -26.68
N ASN A 59 13.10 4.85 -25.54
CA ASN A 59 12.89 3.91 -24.44
C ASN A 59 11.66 4.23 -23.56
N VAL A 60 11.23 5.49 -23.49
CA VAL A 60 10.09 5.89 -22.63
C VAL A 60 8.78 5.26 -23.11
N ASN A 61 8.57 5.18 -24.43
CA ASN A 61 7.38 4.53 -25.01
C ASN A 61 7.42 3.01 -24.84
N ALA A 62 8.62 2.42 -24.96
CA ALA A 62 8.81 0.99 -24.74
C ALA A 62 8.55 0.61 -23.28
N ASP A 63 9.11 1.34 -22.32
CA ASP A 63 8.91 1.07 -20.90
C ASP A 63 7.46 1.30 -20.46
N SER A 64 6.79 2.35 -20.95
CA SER A 64 5.35 2.55 -20.72
C SER A 64 4.50 1.38 -21.23
N THR A 65 4.81 0.87 -22.44
CA THR A 65 4.09 -0.28 -23.03
C THR A 65 4.38 -1.58 -22.28
N ARG A 66 5.61 -1.75 -21.75
CA ARG A 66 5.98 -2.91 -20.93
C ARG A 66 5.25 -2.90 -19.60
N VAL A 67 5.13 -1.74 -18.95
CA VAL A 67 4.41 -1.58 -17.68
C VAL A 67 2.93 -1.85 -17.86
N SER A 68 2.28 -1.34 -18.91
CA SER A 68 0.86 -1.64 -19.18
C SER A 68 0.61 -3.13 -19.38
N ASN A 69 1.52 -3.84 -20.05
CA ASN A 69 1.43 -5.29 -20.20
C ASN A 69 1.57 -6.02 -18.85
N LEU A 70 2.52 -5.59 -18.00
CA LEU A 70 2.69 -6.13 -16.65
C LEU A 70 1.46 -5.86 -15.76
N GLN A 71 0.85 -4.68 -15.87
CA GLN A 71 -0.39 -4.32 -15.18
C GLN A 71 -1.55 -5.24 -15.61
N ASN A 72 -1.72 -5.50 -16.91
CA ASN A 72 -2.73 -6.44 -17.42
C ASN A 72 -2.49 -7.86 -16.90
N LEU A 73 -1.23 -8.31 -16.88
CA LEU A 73 -0.86 -9.61 -16.32
C LEU A 73 -1.13 -9.68 -14.80
N LEU A 74 -0.88 -8.62 -14.04
CA LEU A 74 -1.23 -8.56 -12.63
C LEU A 74 -2.73 -8.71 -12.40
N GLN A 75 -3.56 -8.06 -13.23
CA GLN A 75 -5.02 -8.22 -13.15
C GLN A 75 -5.44 -9.68 -13.44
N LEU A 76 -4.83 -10.33 -14.42
CA LEU A 76 -5.06 -11.75 -14.71
C LEU A 76 -4.60 -12.65 -13.56
N CYS A 77 -3.44 -12.36 -12.95
CA CYS A 77 -2.95 -13.09 -11.78
C CYS A 77 -3.90 -12.93 -10.60
N ALA A 78 -4.45 -11.73 -10.38
CA ALA A 78 -5.43 -11.46 -9.33
C ALA A 78 -6.76 -12.21 -9.56
N LYS A 79 -7.15 -12.43 -10.82
CA LYS A 79 -8.35 -13.21 -11.17
C LYS A 79 -8.14 -14.72 -11.04
N THR A 80 -6.95 -15.20 -11.35
CA THR A 80 -6.59 -16.62 -11.33
C THR A 80 -5.95 -17.07 -10.02
N ASN A 81 -5.75 -16.16 -9.06
CA ASN A 81 -5.02 -16.38 -7.80
C ASN A 81 -3.62 -16.96 -8.00
N SER A 82 -2.94 -16.59 -9.11
CA SER A 82 -1.61 -17.10 -9.46
C SER A 82 -0.51 -16.27 -8.78
N SER A 83 -0.12 -16.68 -7.56
CA SER A 83 0.88 -15.98 -6.75
C SER A 83 2.28 -15.97 -7.37
N MET A 84 2.68 -17.05 -8.04
CA MET A 84 4.01 -17.18 -8.64
C MET A 84 4.19 -16.26 -9.86
N ALA A 85 3.19 -16.21 -10.74
CA ALA A 85 3.19 -15.29 -11.88
C ALA A 85 3.13 -13.83 -11.39
N GLY A 86 2.33 -13.55 -10.37
CA GLY A 86 2.25 -12.23 -9.74
C GLY A 86 3.60 -11.74 -9.17
N ARG A 87 4.34 -12.60 -8.46
CA ARG A 87 5.69 -12.29 -7.96
C ARG A 87 6.68 -12.03 -9.08
N THR A 88 6.59 -12.79 -10.17
CA THR A 88 7.44 -12.57 -11.36
C THR A 88 7.14 -11.20 -11.98
N CYS A 89 5.87 -10.82 -12.10
CA CYS A 89 5.49 -9.49 -12.58
C CYS A 89 6.00 -8.39 -11.65
N HIS A 90 5.89 -8.57 -10.33
CA HIS A 90 6.39 -7.61 -9.34
C HIS A 90 7.91 -7.40 -9.48
N ALA A 91 8.69 -8.47 -9.62
CA ALA A 91 10.13 -8.36 -9.85
C ALA A 91 10.46 -7.60 -11.14
N GLN A 92 9.69 -7.81 -12.21
CA GLN A 92 9.85 -7.06 -13.46
C GLN A 92 9.50 -5.58 -13.31
N ILE A 93 8.44 -5.25 -12.56
CA ILE A 93 8.05 -3.86 -12.26
C ILE A 93 9.17 -3.11 -11.52
N ILE A 94 9.79 -3.76 -10.53
CA ILE A 94 10.95 -3.20 -9.82
C ILE A 94 12.11 -2.97 -10.79
N ARG A 95 12.38 -3.94 -11.67
CA ARG A 95 13.47 -3.84 -12.65
C ARG A 95 13.30 -2.70 -13.64
N VAL A 96 12.06 -2.37 -14.02
CA VAL A 96 11.77 -1.23 -14.90
C VAL A 96 11.58 0.09 -14.15
N GLY A 97 11.58 0.09 -12.82
CA GLY A 97 11.54 1.30 -11.98
C GLY A 97 10.13 1.85 -11.70
N PHE A 98 9.08 1.05 -11.84
CA PHE A 98 7.68 1.50 -11.67
C PHE A 98 7.04 1.05 -10.34
N GLN A 99 7.84 0.57 -9.38
CA GLN A 99 7.32 0.09 -8.09
C GLN A 99 6.69 1.19 -7.22
N THR A 100 7.05 2.46 -7.45
CA THR A 100 6.51 3.62 -6.73
C THR A 100 5.33 4.28 -7.45
N ASP A 101 4.97 3.84 -8.65
CA ASP A 101 3.80 4.34 -9.38
C ASP A 101 2.51 3.91 -8.67
N ILE A 102 1.68 4.87 -8.28
CA ILE A 102 0.48 4.65 -7.45
C ILE A 102 -0.46 3.62 -8.08
N LEU A 103 -0.67 3.69 -9.40
CA LEU A 103 -1.53 2.75 -10.11
C LEU A 103 -0.96 1.33 -10.05
N THR A 104 0.32 1.19 -10.35
CA THR A 104 1.03 -0.10 -10.33
C THR A 104 1.08 -0.70 -8.93
N SER A 105 1.40 0.09 -7.90
CA SER A 105 1.39 -0.35 -6.50
C SER A 105 0.00 -0.81 -6.06
N ASN A 106 -1.07 -0.09 -6.44
CA ASN A 106 -2.45 -0.50 -6.15
C ASN A 106 -2.81 -1.83 -6.80
N MET A 107 -2.37 -2.07 -8.06
CA MET A 107 -2.58 -3.36 -8.72
C MET A 107 -1.82 -4.50 -8.03
N LEU A 108 -0.60 -4.23 -7.54
CA LEU A 108 0.19 -5.18 -6.77
C LEU A 108 -0.51 -5.53 -5.44
N ILE A 109 -0.96 -4.52 -4.68
CA ILE A 109 -1.71 -4.72 -3.43
C ILE A 109 -2.95 -5.58 -3.70
N ASN A 110 -3.74 -5.26 -4.72
CA ASN A 110 -4.93 -6.03 -5.08
C ASN A 110 -4.57 -7.49 -5.47
N MET A 111 -3.54 -7.69 -6.29
CA MET A 111 -3.09 -9.03 -6.71
C MET A 111 -2.66 -9.88 -5.50
N TYR A 112 -1.80 -9.34 -4.63
CA TYR A 112 -1.37 -10.05 -3.43
C TYR A 112 -2.54 -10.32 -2.47
N SER A 113 -3.46 -9.37 -2.32
CA SER A 113 -4.66 -9.54 -1.50
C SER A 113 -5.56 -10.67 -2.00
N LYS A 114 -5.74 -10.79 -3.32
CA LYS A 114 -6.52 -11.86 -3.95
C LYS A 114 -5.85 -13.23 -3.83
N CYS A 115 -4.52 -13.27 -3.83
CA CYS A 115 -3.74 -14.48 -3.62
C CYS A 115 -3.59 -14.87 -2.13
N SER A 116 -4.36 -14.27 -1.22
CA SER A 116 -4.25 -14.48 0.24
C SER A 116 -2.86 -14.16 0.83
N LEU A 117 -2.07 -13.33 0.13
CA LEU A 117 -0.75 -12.88 0.54
C LEU A 117 -0.81 -11.47 1.13
N VAL A 118 -1.71 -11.26 2.10
CA VAL A 118 -1.99 -9.92 2.67
C VAL A 118 -0.75 -9.29 3.31
N LYS A 119 0.17 -10.09 3.85
CA LYS A 119 1.46 -9.59 4.38
C LYS A 119 2.34 -8.97 3.29
N ASP A 120 2.37 -9.56 2.10
CA ASP A 120 3.12 -9.02 0.96
C ASP A 120 2.41 -7.78 0.38
N ALA A 121 1.07 -7.77 0.35
CA ALA A 121 0.28 -6.58 0.01
C ALA A 121 0.60 -5.41 0.96
N ARG A 122 0.71 -5.70 2.27
CA ARG A 122 1.03 -4.70 3.29
C ARG A 122 2.42 -4.09 3.10
N LYS A 123 3.43 -4.90 2.74
CA LYS A 123 4.78 -4.38 2.44
C LYS A 123 4.75 -3.39 1.28
N VAL A 124 4.08 -3.76 0.18
CA VAL A 124 3.93 -2.86 -0.98
C VAL A 124 3.26 -1.56 -0.54
N PHE A 125 2.17 -1.65 0.22
CA PHE A 125 1.48 -0.47 0.74
C PHE A 125 2.38 0.41 1.61
N ASP A 126 3.12 -0.17 2.56
CA ASP A 126 3.99 0.58 3.47
C ASP A 126 5.13 1.29 2.71
N GLU A 127 5.68 0.65 1.67
CA GLU A 127 6.74 1.18 0.81
C GLU A 127 6.28 2.29 -0.17
N MET A 128 4.96 2.47 -0.37
CA MET A 128 4.44 3.53 -1.25
C MET A 128 4.77 4.92 -0.70
N PRO A 129 5.47 5.79 -1.47
CA PRO A 129 5.78 7.15 -1.04
C PRO A 129 4.53 8.05 -0.97
N LEU A 130 3.56 7.79 -1.84
CA LEU A 130 2.26 8.47 -1.89
C LEU A 130 1.16 7.41 -1.94
N LYS A 131 0.10 7.61 -1.17
CA LYS A 131 -1.05 6.69 -1.06
C LYS A 131 -2.32 7.44 -1.41
N SER A 132 -3.08 6.92 -2.37
CA SER A 132 -4.39 7.48 -2.73
C SER A 132 -5.50 6.84 -1.88
N VAL A 133 -6.70 7.42 -1.91
CA VAL A 133 -7.89 6.84 -1.28
C VAL A 133 -8.11 5.38 -1.71
N VAL A 134 -7.82 5.08 -2.98
CA VAL A 134 -7.87 3.71 -3.52
C VAL A 134 -6.84 2.79 -2.84
N SER A 135 -5.61 3.26 -2.61
CA SER A 135 -4.57 2.49 -1.91
C SER A 135 -5.02 2.08 -0.50
N TRP A 136 -5.54 3.04 0.26
CA TRP A 136 -6.05 2.82 1.61
C TRP A 136 -7.21 1.83 1.62
N ASN A 137 -8.22 2.07 0.80
CA ASN A 137 -9.42 1.22 0.73
C ASN A 137 -9.08 -0.21 0.31
N THR A 138 -8.13 -0.38 -0.63
CA THR A 138 -7.70 -1.70 -1.07
C THR A 138 -7.03 -2.48 0.07
N MET A 139 -6.13 -1.83 0.83
CA MET A 139 -5.44 -2.47 1.95
C MET A 139 -6.38 -2.77 3.13
N ILE A 140 -7.25 -1.81 3.49
CA ILE A 140 -8.27 -1.99 4.54
C ILE A 140 -9.21 -3.15 4.16
N GLY A 141 -9.70 -3.16 2.92
CA GLY A 141 -10.56 -4.23 2.40
C GLY A 141 -9.87 -5.60 2.31
N ALA A 142 -8.53 -5.64 2.25
CA ALA A 142 -7.77 -6.89 2.32
C ALA A 142 -7.69 -7.42 3.75
N LEU A 143 -7.52 -6.54 4.74
CA LEU A 143 -7.43 -6.91 6.17
C LEU A 143 -8.78 -7.37 6.74
N THR A 144 -9.87 -6.71 6.34
CA THR A 144 -11.22 -7.12 6.78
C THR A 144 -11.57 -8.54 6.32
N LYS A 145 -11.08 -8.98 5.15
CA LYS A 145 -11.33 -10.33 4.62
C LYS A 145 -10.60 -11.44 5.36
N ILE A 146 -9.51 -11.13 6.05
CA ILE A 146 -8.75 -12.09 6.86
C ILE A 146 -9.07 -11.98 8.35
N SER A 147 -10.17 -11.30 8.70
CA SER A 147 -10.63 -11.06 10.07
C SER A 147 -9.63 -10.30 10.96
N GLU A 148 -8.74 -9.51 10.35
CA GLU A 148 -7.79 -8.64 11.05
C GLU A 148 -8.42 -7.26 11.30
N GLU A 149 -9.57 -7.24 11.97
CA GLU A 149 -10.41 -6.05 12.14
C GLU A 149 -9.69 -4.90 12.86
N GLN A 150 -8.88 -5.22 13.86
CA GLN A 150 -8.10 -4.23 14.61
C GLN A 150 -7.10 -3.50 13.70
N GLN A 151 -6.40 -4.24 12.83
CA GLN A 151 -5.43 -3.65 11.90
C GLN A 151 -6.14 -2.81 10.84
N ALA A 152 -7.30 -3.26 10.35
CA ALA A 152 -8.12 -2.50 9.41
C ALA A 152 -8.59 -1.17 10.01
N LEU A 153 -9.06 -1.18 11.27
CA LEU A 153 -9.47 0.02 11.98
C LEU A 153 -8.30 0.98 12.21
N MET A 154 -7.14 0.47 12.62
CA MET A 154 -5.93 1.28 12.79
C MET A 154 -5.52 1.97 11.49
N LEU A 155 -5.54 1.26 10.36
CA LEU A 155 -5.25 1.84 9.04
C LEU A 155 -6.29 2.87 8.62
N PHE A 156 -7.57 2.65 8.92
CA PHE A 156 -8.61 3.64 8.66
C PHE A 156 -8.42 4.93 9.48
N ILE A 157 -8.05 4.81 10.75
CA ILE A 157 -7.72 5.98 11.59
C ILE A 157 -6.49 6.70 11.04
N GLN A 158 -5.48 5.96 10.58
CA GLN A 158 -4.29 6.55 9.95
C GLN A 158 -4.65 7.32 8.67
N MET A 159 -5.48 6.74 7.80
CA MET A 159 -6.00 7.39 6.60
C MET A 159 -6.66 8.74 6.89
N LEU A 160 -7.47 8.81 7.96
CA LEU A 160 -8.14 10.03 8.42
C LEU A 160 -7.13 11.09 8.89
N ARG A 161 -6.11 10.68 9.66
CA ARG A 161 -5.07 11.58 10.18
C ARG A 161 -4.19 12.16 9.08
N GLU A 162 -3.91 11.38 8.04
CA GLU A 162 -3.15 11.82 6.87
C GLU A 162 -3.95 12.74 5.94
N GLY A 163 -5.20 13.09 6.28
CA GLY A 163 -6.02 14.04 5.54
C GLY A 163 -6.47 13.56 4.17
N THR A 164 -6.22 12.29 3.83
CA THR A 164 -6.47 11.73 2.48
C THR A 164 -7.95 11.69 2.10
N LEU A 165 -8.87 11.69 3.06
CA LEU A 165 -10.31 11.82 2.82
C LEU A 165 -10.77 13.26 2.54
N PHE A 166 -9.97 14.27 2.87
CA PHE A 166 -10.32 15.68 2.68
C PHE A 166 -9.86 16.25 1.34
N ASN A 167 -9.13 15.47 0.52
CA ASN A 167 -8.51 15.96 -0.71
C ASN A 167 -9.28 15.67 -2.00
N GLU A 168 -10.40 14.96 -2.00
CA GLU A 168 -11.10 14.69 -3.27
C GLU A 168 -12.58 15.11 -3.37
N PHE A 169 -13.36 15.33 -2.30
CA PHE A 169 -14.78 15.68 -2.49
C PHE A 169 -15.52 16.53 -1.42
N THR A 170 -14.87 17.20 -0.46
CA THR A 170 -15.61 17.80 0.67
C THR A 170 -15.72 19.34 0.69
N ILE A 171 -15.25 20.07 -0.33
CA ILE A 171 -15.52 21.52 -0.41
C ILE A 171 -15.85 21.93 -1.86
N SER A 172 -17.10 21.72 -2.26
CA SER A 172 -17.78 22.52 -3.29
C SER A 172 -19.24 22.73 -2.90
#